data_AF-A0A2I0MPH7-F1
#
_entry.id   AF-A0A2I0MPH7-F1
#
_cell.length_a   1.000
_cell.length_b   1.000
_cell.length_c   1.000
_cell.angle_alpha   90.00
_cell.angle_beta   90.00
_cell.angle_gamma   90.00
#
_symmetry.space_group_name_H-M   'P 1'
#
loop_
_entity.id
_entity.type
_entity.pdbx_description
1 polymer ?
#
loop_
_entity_poly.entity_id
_entity_poly.type
_entity_poly.pdbx_seq_one_letter_code
_entity_poly.pdbx_strand_id
1 'polypeptide(L)'
;MRIPGMRRLTGKGPETLYAGQKLNDNEWHTVRVVRRGKSLKLMVDDDVAEGTMVGDHTRLEFHNIETGIMTEKRYISVIPSSFIGHLQSLMFNGMLYIDLCKNGDIDYCELKARFGLRNIIADPVTFKTKSSYLSLATLQAYTSMHLFFQFKTTSADGFILFNSGDGNDFIAVELVKGYIHYVFDLGNGPNVIKGNSDRPLNDNQWHNVVITRDNSNTHSLKVDTKVVTQVINGAKNLDLKGDLYIAGLAQGMYSNLPKLVASRDGFQGCLASVDLNGRLPDLINDALHRSGQIERGCE
;
A
#
# COMPACT_ATOMS: atom_id res chain seq x y z
N MET A 1 4.93 14.00 1.71
CA MET A 1 3.99 14.95 2.35
C MET A 1 3.49 15.94 1.31
N ARG A 2 2.23 15.86 0.87
CA ARG A 2 1.54 16.98 0.18
C ARG A 2 0.73 17.70 1.24
N ILE A 3 0.86 19.02 1.37
CA ILE A 3 0.06 19.84 2.29
C ILE A 3 -1.25 20.20 1.57
N PRO A 4 -2.42 19.67 1.95
CA PRO A 4 -3.68 19.96 1.28
C PRO A 4 -4.55 20.90 2.12
N GLY A 5 -5.46 21.62 1.46
CA GLY A 5 -6.22 22.73 2.06
C GLY A 5 -5.87 24.10 1.46
N MET A 6 -5.21 24.12 0.29
CA MET A 6 -4.80 25.36 -0.37
C MET A 6 -5.95 25.93 -1.21
N ARG A 7 -6.30 27.20 -0.96
CA ARG A 7 -7.19 27.95 -1.85
C ARG A 7 -6.53 28.02 -3.25
N ARG A 8 -7.20 27.45 -4.26
CA ARG A 8 -6.78 27.57 -5.67
C ARG A 8 -6.88 29.04 -6.10
N LEU A 9 -5.75 29.72 -6.14
CA LEU A 9 -5.62 31.02 -6.83
C LEU A 9 -4.90 30.91 -8.18
N THR A 10 -4.44 29.72 -8.61
CA THR A 10 -3.55 29.61 -9.78
C THR A 10 -4.10 28.69 -10.87
N GLY A 11 -4.39 29.28 -12.04
CA GLY A 11 -4.76 28.56 -13.27
C GLY A 11 -3.58 27.92 -14.02
N LYS A 12 -2.48 27.52 -13.35
CA LYS A 12 -1.25 27.01 -14.01
C LYS A 12 -0.74 25.64 -13.52
N GLY A 13 -1.51 24.91 -12.71
CA GLY A 13 -1.19 23.53 -12.30
C GLY A 13 -0.24 23.43 -11.09
N PRO A 14 0.00 22.20 -10.57
CA PRO A 14 0.79 21.97 -9.36
C PRO A 14 2.30 21.96 -9.61
N GLU A 15 3.06 22.66 -8.76
CA GLU A 15 4.52 22.54 -8.67
C GLU A 15 4.90 21.35 -7.80
N THR A 16 5.81 20.48 -8.28
CA THR A 16 6.16 19.24 -7.58
C THR A 16 7.67 19.02 -7.51
N LEU A 17 8.17 18.67 -6.32
CA LEU A 17 9.53 18.20 -6.08
C LEU A 17 9.49 16.78 -5.50
N TYR A 18 10.54 16.00 -5.79
CA TYR A 18 10.71 14.63 -5.31
C TYR A 18 12.11 14.49 -4.70
N ALA A 19 12.21 13.80 -3.57
CA ALA A 19 13.47 13.47 -2.91
C ALA A 19 13.28 12.15 -2.13
N GLY A 20 14.37 11.41 -1.99
CA GLY A 20 14.43 10.09 -1.37
C GLY A 20 14.00 8.97 -2.31
N GLN A 21 14.42 7.75 -1.97
CA GLN A 21 14.03 6.52 -2.64
C GLN A 21 13.79 5.43 -1.60
N LYS A 22 12.82 4.54 -1.85
CA LYS A 22 12.53 3.36 -1.01
C LYS A 22 12.25 3.68 0.48
N LEU A 23 11.60 4.81 0.75
CA LEU A 23 11.31 5.33 2.11
C LEU A 23 10.21 4.56 2.87
N ASN A 24 9.76 3.44 2.33
CA ASN A 24 8.71 2.56 2.86
C ASN A 24 9.34 1.29 3.46
N ASP A 25 10.47 1.45 4.12
CA ASP A 25 11.27 0.39 4.74
C ASP A 25 10.90 0.14 6.22
N ASN A 26 9.99 0.96 6.76
CA ASN A 26 9.54 0.99 8.16
C ASN A 26 10.61 1.53 9.13
N GLU A 27 11.59 2.29 8.61
CA GLU A 27 12.53 3.08 9.39
C GLU A 27 12.09 4.55 9.48
N TRP A 28 12.69 5.29 10.40
CA TRP A 28 12.42 6.72 10.54
C TRP A 28 13.14 7.53 9.46
N HIS A 29 12.38 8.34 8.74
CA HIS A 29 12.91 9.33 7.79
C HIS A 29 12.55 10.75 8.24
N THR A 30 13.46 11.70 8.00
CA THR A 30 13.26 13.11 8.32
C THR A 30 12.99 13.91 7.06
N VAL A 31 11.80 14.51 6.96
CA VAL A 31 11.43 15.40 5.86
C VAL A 31 11.54 16.86 6.29
N ARG A 32 12.29 17.68 5.55
CA ARG A 32 12.37 19.13 5.74
C ARG A 32 11.93 19.84 4.47
N VAL A 33 11.02 20.80 4.61
CA VAL A 33 10.53 21.64 3.52
C VAL A 33 10.82 23.09 3.85
N VAL A 34 11.50 23.79 2.94
CA VAL A 34 11.75 25.22 3.03
C VAL A 34 11.18 25.89 1.79
N ARG A 35 10.31 26.90 2.00
CA ARG A 35 9.77 27.73 0.93
C ARG A 35 10.14 29.19 1.19
N ARG A 36 10.77 29.84 0.21
CA ARG A 36 11.11 31.28 0.25
C ARG A 36 10.63 31.94 -1.04
N GLY A 37 9.49 32.62 -0.98
CA GLY A 37 8.86 33.20 -2.17
C GLY A 37 8.55 32.11 -3.20
N LYS A 38 9.24 32.17 -4.36
CA LYS A 38 9.16 31.16 -5.44
C LYS A 38 10.11 29.97 -5.25
N SER A 39 11.12 30.09 -4.40
CA SER A 39 12.10 29.03 -4.17
C SER A 39 11.52 27.96 -3.24
N LEU A 40 11.68 26.71 -3.65
CA LEU A 40 11.29 25.50 -2.94
C LEU A 40 12.53 24.64 -2.71
N LYS A 41 12.66 24.12 -1.50
CA LYS A 41 13.68 23.14 -1.14
C LYS A 41 13.02 22.03 -0.34
N LEU A 42 13.21 20.79 -0.79
CA LEU A 42 12.78 19.57 -0.14
C LEU A 42 14.05 18.80 0.24
N MET A 43 14.13 18.37 1.49
CA MET A 43 15.18 17.48 1.96
C MET A 43 14.52 16.25 2.59
N VAL A 44 14.99 15.07 2.23
CA VAL A 44 14.60 13.81 2.85
C VAL A 44 15.87 13.12 3.29
N ASP A 45 16.07 13.04 4.60
CA ASP A 45 17.35 12.65 5.21
C ASP A 45 18.50 13.51 4.64
N ASP A 46 19.39 12.89 3.87
CA ASP A 46 20.53 13.54 3.21
C ASP A 46 20.25 13.93 1.75
N ASP A 47 19.16 13.45 1.16
CA ASP A 47 18.79 13.77 -0.23
C ASP A 47 18.12 15.15 -0.32
N VAL A 48 18.50 15.93 -1.32
CA VAL A 48 18.08 17.33 -1.48
C VAL A 48 17.58 17.58 -2.89
N ALA A 49 16.36 18.10 -2.98
CA ALA A 49 15.77 18.60 -4.21
C ALA A 49 15.43 20.09 -4.07
N GLU A 50 15.77 20.87 -5.09
CA GLU A 50 15.49 22.30 -5.16
C GLU A 50 14.68 22.61 -6.41
N GLY A 51 13.82 23.61 -6.34
CA GLY A 51 12.96 24.03 -7.43
C GLY A 51 12.55 25.48 -7.32
N THR A 52 12.07 26.02 -8.43
CA THR A 52 11.50 27.37 -8.49
C THR A 52 10.12 27.30 -9.11
N MET A 53 9.11 27.81 -8.40
CA MET A 53 7.74 27.84 -8.90
C MET A 53 7.61 28.71 -10.15
N VAL A 54 6.79 28.25 -11.10
CA VAL A 54 6.41 28.99 -12.30
C VAL A 54 5.24 29.93 -11.97
N GLY A 55 5.25 31.12 -12.59
CA GLY A 55 4.26 32.17 -12.35
C GLY A 55 4.60 33.08 -11.18
N ASP A 56 3.76 34.10 -10.95
CA ASP A 56 4.09 35.21 -10.03
C ASP A 56 3.45 35.10 -8.64
N HIS A 57 2.60 34.10 -8.44
CA HIS A 57 1.90 33.91 -7.19
C HIS A 57 2.79 33.21 -6.16
N THR A 58 3.00 33.85 -5.01
CA THR A 58 3.81 33.31 -3.90
C THR A 58 3.05 33.18 -2.59
N ARG A 59 1.85 33.76 -2.49
CA ARG A 59 1.00 33.69 -1.29
C ARG A 59 0.31 32.33 -1.18
N LEU A 60 0.26 31.81 0.03
CA LEU A 60 -0.42 30.57 0.36
C LEU A 60 -1.50 30.83 1.42
N GLU A 61 -2.71 30.35 1.18
CA GLU A 61 -3.84 30.42 2.12
C GLU A 61 -4.26 29.01 2.50
N PHE A 62 -4.36 28.75 3.81
CA PHE A 62 -4.81 27.50 4.41
C PHE A 62 -5.48 27.81 5.76
N HIS A 63 -6.37 26.92 6.19
CA HIS A 63 -7.04 27.01 7.50
C HIS A 63 -6.53 25.95 8.47
N ASN A 64 -6.18 24.77 7.96
CA ASN A 64 -5.83 23.60 8.75
C ASN A 64 -4.45 23.07 8.34
N ILE A 65 -3.77 22.42 9.28
CA ILE A 65 -2.63 21.54 9.02
C ILE A 65 -3.12 20.12 9.29
N GLU A 66 -3.26 19.32 8.23
CA GLU A 66 -3.85 17.99 8.31
C GLU A 66 -2.79 16.90 8.26
N THR A 67 -2.97 15.83 9.04
CA THR A 67 -2.15 14.60 8.98
C THR A 67 -3.05 13.37 8.99
N GLY A 68 -2.55 12.22 8.52
CA GLY A 68 -3.32 10.98 8.49
C GLY A 68 -4.29 10.92 7.33
N ILE A 69 -5.33 11.76 7.35
CA ILE A 69 -6.41 11.78 6.38
C ILE A 69 -6.63 13.24 5.94
N MET A 70 -6.84 13.45 4.65
CA MET A 70 -7.24 14.76 4.14
C MET A 70 -8.76 14.93 4.28
N THR A 71 -9.16 15.92 5.07
CA THR A 71 -10.58 16.19 5.36
C THR A 71 -11.16 17.27 4.45
N GLU A 72 -10.38 18.30 4.11
CA GLU A 72 -10.82 19.36 3.19
C GLU A 72 -10.59 18.96 1.72
N LYS A 73 -11.69 18.71 1.01
CA LYS A 73 -11.70 18.11 -0.35
C LYS A 73 -12.27 19.05 -1.42
N ARG A 74 -12.78 20.23 -1.07
CA ARG A 74 -13.58 21.09 -1.97
C ARG A 74 -12.89 21.47 -3.29
N TYR A 75 -11.55 21.51 -3.34
CA TYR A 75 -10.80 22.07 -4.47
C TYR A 75 -9.77 21.09 -5.07
N ILE A 76 -9.87 19.81 -4.75
CA ILE A 76 -8.86 18.80 -5.11
C ILE A 76 -9.47 17.76 -6.05
N SER A 77 -8.80 17.51 -7.18
CA SER A 77 -9.20 16.52 -8.18
C SER A 77 -8.65 15.12 -7.90
N VAL A 78 -7.61 15.00 -7.07
CA VAL A 78 -6.98 13.72 -6.70
C VAL A 78 -6.67 13.73 -5.20
N ILE A 79 -7.36 12.87 -4.45
CA ILE A 79 -7.16 12.70 -3.01
C ILE A 79 -6.07 11.62 -2.81
N PRO A 80 -4.93 11.93 -2.18
CA PRO A 80 -3.96 10.95 -1.71
C PRO A 80 -4.60 9.92 -0.78
N SER A 81 -4.05 8.72 -0.76
CA SER A 81 -4.43 7.71 0.24
C SER A 81 -4.15 8.18 1.67
N SER A 82 -4.91 7.62 2.61
CA SER A 82 -4.69 7.80 4.04
C SER A 82 -3.30 7.29 4.44
N PHE A 83 -2.72 7.84 5.49
CA PHE A 83 -1.42 7.43 5.99
C PHE A 83 -1.54 6.27 6.99
N ILE A 84 -0.74 5.23 6.79
CA ILE A 84 -0.55 4.13 7.73
C ILE A 84 0.91 4.18 8.19
N GLY A 85 1.14 4.47 9.47
CA GLY A 85 2.47 4.61 10.04
C GLY A 85 2.46 5.49 11.27
N HIS A 86 3.66 5.91 11.68
CA HIS A 86 3.86 6.85 12.78
C HIS A 86 4.42 8.17 12.26
N LEU A 87 3.99 9.27 12.86
CA LEU A 87 4.54 10.60 12.63
C LEU A 87 5.11 11.11 13.95
N GLN A 88 6.21 11.85 13.87
CA GLN A 88 6.84 12.49 15.02
C GLN A 88 7.36 13.88 14.61
N SER A 89 7.44 14.79 15.59
CA SER A 89 8.10 16.09 15.43
C SER A 89 7.57 16.93 14.24
N LEU A 90 6.25 16.92 14.02
CA LEU A 90 5.63 17.80 13.02
C LEU A 90 5.84 19.26 13.43
N MET A 91 6.82 19.90 12.80
CA MET A 91 7.13 21.30 13.01
C MET A 91 6.65 22.13 11.81
N PHE A 92 5.84 23.15 12.07
CA PHE A 92 5.44 24.11 11.06
C PHE A 92 5.59 25.52 11.60
N ASN A 93 6.43 26.34 10.94
CA ASN A 93 6.78 27.70 11.36
C ASN A 93 7.22 27.80 12.84
N GLY A 94 8.01 26.84 13.30
CA GLY A 94 8.55 26.81 14.67
C GLY A 94 7.61 26.17 15.71
N MET A 95 6.37 25.83 15.34
CA MET A 95 5.39 25.21 16.24
C MET A 95 5.40 23.68 16.09
N LEU A 96 5.58 22.96 17.19
CA LEU A 96 5.56 21.49 17.26
C LEU A 96 4.15 20.97 17.54
N TYR A 97 3.33 20.84 16.50
CA TYR A 97 1.89 20.61 16.65
C TYR A 97 1.52 19.28 17.32
N ILE A 98 2.30 18.22 17.13
CA ILE A 98 2.04 16.92 17.78
C ILE A 98 2.23 17.04 19.30
N ASP A 99 3.32 17.68 19.74
CA ASP A 99 3.65 17.84 21.15
C ASP A 99 2.69 18.81 21.84
N LEU A 100 2.41 19.97 21.21
CA LEU A 100 1.44 20.94 21.71
C LEU A 100 0.06 20.32 21.91
N CYS A 101 -0.39 19.52 20.93
CA CYS A 101 -1.66 18.82 21.02
C CYS A 101 -1.68 17.75 22.11
N LYS A 102 -0.60 16.96 22.23
CA LYS A 102 -0.48 15.90 23.25
C LYS A 102 -0.50 16.47 24.67
N ASN A 103 0.14 17.61 24.87
CA ASN A 103 0.26 18.26 26.18
C ASN A 103 -0.96 19.10 26.55
N GLY A 104 -1.85 19.39 25.59
CA GLY A 104 -2.99 20.27 25.79
C GLY A 104 -2.63 21.77 25.77
N ASP A 105 -1.49 22.13 25.17
CA ASP A 105 -1.03 23.53 25.05
C ASP A 105 -1.86 24.33 24.02
N ILE A 106 -2.63 23.64 23.18
CA ILE A 106 -3.55 24.20 22.19
C ILE A 106 -4.91 23.49 22.30
N ASP A 107 -6.00 24.24 22.12
CA ASP A 107 -7.38 23.75 22.20
C ASP A 107 -8.00 23.44 20.84
N TYR A 108 -7.42 23.95 19.75
CA TYR A 108 -7.86 23.74 18.37
C TYR A 108 -7.25 22.49 17.70
N CYS A 109 -6.94 21.45 18.48
CA CYS A 109 -6.45 20.18 17.95
C CYS A 109 -7.57 19.13 17.90
N GLU A 110 -7.90 18.66 16.69
CA GLU A 110 -8.86 17.57 16.48
C GLU A 110 -8.16 16.33 15.93
N LEU A 111 -8.28 15.19 16.63
CA LEU A 111 -7.65 13.94 16.20
C LEU A 111 -8.43 12.68 16.59
N LYS A 112 -8.35 11.67 15.72
CA LYS A 112 -8.74 10.27 16.01
C LYS A 112 -7.55 9.32 16.07
N ALA A 113 -6.35 9.84 15.80
CA ALA A 113 -5.11 9.11 15.96
C ALA A 113 -4.88 8.74 17.42
N ARG A 114 -3.82 7.97 17.70
CA ARG A 114 -3.43 7.70 19.09
C ARG A 114 -1.94 7.98 19.23
N PHE A 115 -1.56 8.52 20.39
CA PHE A 115 -0.15 8.76 20.73
C PHE A 115 0.57 7.46 21.10
N GLY A 116 1.88 7.44 20.88
CA GLY A 116 2.77 6.33 21.22
C GLY A 116 3.04 5.36 20.06
N LEU A 117 4.18 4.69 20.12
CA LEU A 117 4.57 3.66 19.15
C LEU A 117 3.86 2.35 19.45
N ARG A 118 3.42 1.68 18.39
CA ARG A 118 2.81 0.34 18.43
C ARG A 118 2.84 -0.28 17.04
N ASN A 119 2.76 -1.60 16.99
CA ASN A 119 2.49 -2.30 15.73
C ASN A 119 1.10 -1.90 15.23
N ILE A 120 0.98 -1.61 13.94
CA ILE A 120 -0.26 -1.19 13.30
C ILE A 120 -0.82 -2.39 12.54
N ILE A 121 -2.06 -2.75 12.83
CA ILE A 121 -2.91 -3.64 12.04
C ILE A 121 -4.09 -2.77 11.59
N ALA A 122 -4.09 -2.36 10.32
CA ALA A 122 -5.10 -1.45 9.78
C ALA A 122 -6.25 -2.23 9.14
N ASP A 123 -7.50 -1.87 9.47
CA ASP A 123 -8.74 -2.45 8.94
C ASP A 123 -8.70 -3.98 8.72
N PRO A 124 -8.49 -4.78 9.77
CA PRO A 124 -8.48 -6.23 9.64
C PRO A 124 -9.83 -6.76 9.18
N VAL A 125 -9.82 -7.72 8.27
CA VAL A 125 -10.99 -8.41 7.73
C VAL A 125 -10.75 -9.92 7.78
N THR A 126 -11.75 -10.66 8.26
CA THR A 126 -11.74 -12.11 8.40
C THR A 126 -12.49 -12.79 7.26
N PHE A 127 -11.86 -13.77 6.63
CA PHE A 127 -12.43 -14.71 5.68
C PHE A 127 -12.65 -16.05 6.40
N LYS A 128 -13.89 -16.33 6.81
CA LYS A 128 -14.22 -17.43 7.73
C LYS A 128 -14.07 -18.81 7.11
N THR A 129 -14.23 -18.93 5.80
CA THR A 129 -14.13 -20.21 5.07
C THR A 129 -13.18 -20.08 3.89
N LYS A 130 -12.58 -21.19 3.46
CA LYS A 130 -11.75 -21.24 2.24
C LYS A 130 -12.51 -20.92 0.94
N SER A 131 -13.84 -20.90 0.97
CA SER A 131 -14.68 -20.49 -0.16
C SER A 131 -15.05 -19.01 -0.12
N SER A 132 -14.69 -18.30 0.95
CA SER A 132 -14.98 -16.87 1.09
C SER A 132 -13.99 -16.05 0.29
N TYR A 133 -14.49 -15.16 -0.57
CA TYR A 133 -13.66 -14.27 -1.37
C TYR A 133 -14.41 -13.00 -1.73
N LEU A 134 -13.65 -11.98 -2.12
CA LEU A 134 -14.19 -10.77 -2.70
C LEU A 134 -13.42 -10.37 -3.94
N SER A 135 -14.02 -9.55 -4.78
CA SER A 135 -13.37 -8.97 -5.95
C SER A 135 -13.31 -7.45 -5.85
N LEU A 136 -12.21 -6.88 -6.33
CA LEU A 136 -11.93 -5.45 -6.38
C LEU A 136 -11.65 -5.05 -7.84
N ALA A 137 -11.63 -3.75 -8.11
CA ALA A 137 -11.18 -3.24 -9.40
C ALA A 137 -9.74 -3.69 -9.70
N THR A 138 -9.43 -3.84 -11.00
CA THR A 138 -8.15 -4.32 -11.52
C THR A 138 -6.96 -3.64 -10.86
N LEU A 139 -5.97 -4.44 -10.45
CA LEU A 139 -4.72 -3.94 -9.89
C LEU A 139 -3.97 -3.08 -10.92
N GLN A 140 -3.64 -1.85 -10.53
CA GLN A 140 -2.89 -0.92 -11.36
C GLN A 140 -1.39 -1.14 -11.15
N ALA A 141 -0.77 -2.06 -11.89
CA ALA A 141 0.62 -2.49 -11.69
C ALA A 141 1.44 -2.62 -12.98
N TYR A 142 1.20 -1.74 -13.97
CA TYR A 142 1.76 -1.87 -15.31
C TYR A 142 3.30 -1.75 -15.38
N THR A 143 3.90 -0.63 -14.92
CA THR A 143 5.36 -0.40 -15.03
C THR A 143 6.15 -0.74 -13.78
N SER A 144 5.55 -0.55 -12.61
CA SER A 144 6.10 -0.88 -11.29
C SER A 144 4.97 -1.31 -10.37
N MET A 145 5.32 -1.99 -9.29
CA MET A 145 4.35 -2.52 -8.34
C MET A 145 4.90 -2.44 -6.93
N HIS A 146 4.05 -2.04 -6.00
CA HIS A 146 4.24 -2.18 -4.57
C HIS A 146 2.96 -2.72 -3.95
N LEU A 147 3.01 -3.95 -3.45
CA LEU A 147 1.94 -4.55 -2.67
C LEU A 147 2.41 -4.69 -1.24
N PHE A 148 1.56 -4.33 -0.29
CA PHE A 148 1.77 -4.64 1.12
C PHE A 148 0.47 -5.18 1.70
N PHE A 149 0.58 -6.20 2.53
CA PHE A 149 -0.51 -6.65 3.37
C PHE A 149 0.03 -7.41 4.56
N GLN A 150 -0.81 -7.56 5.57
CA GLN A 150 -0.57 -8.43 6.71
C GLN A 150 -1.59 -9.55 6.69
N PHE A 151 -1.20 -10.74 7.12
CA PHE A 151 -2.12 -11.86 7.25
C PHE A 151 -1.92 -12.63 8.56
N LYS A 152 -2.99 -13.29 9.01
CA LYS A 152 -3.00 -14.20 10.16
C LYS A 152 -3.82 -15.43 9.80
N THR A 153 -3.26 -16.63 9.93
CA THR A 153 -3.98 -17.88 9.60
C THR A 153 -3.44 -19.09 10.36
N THR A 154 -4.25 -20.14 10.44
CA THR A 154 -3.86 -21.50 10.85
C THR A 154 -3.83 -22.48 9.68
N SER A 155 -4.32 -22.09 8.51
CA SER A 155 -4.32 -22.92 7.31
C SER A 155 -2.97 -22.85 6.62
N ALA A 156 -2.39 -24.01 6.26
CA ALA A 156 -1.11 -24.06 5.56
C ALA A 156 -1.22 -23.74 4.06
N ASP A 157 -2.42 -23.86 3.47
CA ASP A 157 -2.64 -23.66 2.05
C ASP A 157 -3.86 -22.78 1.81
N GLY A 158 -3.75 -21.85 0.85
CA GLY A 158 -4.87 -20.99 0.45
C GLY A 158 -4.48 -19.82 -0.46
N PHE A 159 -5.39 -19.49 -1.37
CA PHE A 159 -5.23 -18.36 -2.30
C PHE A 159 -5.44 -17.00 -1.62
N ILE A 160 -4.47 -16.08 -1.69
CA ILE A 160 -4.57 -14.77 -1.05
C ILE A 160 -4.97 -13.67 -2.05
N LEU A 161 -4.37 -13.64 -3.24
CA LEU A 161 -4.61 -12.60 -4.24
C LEU A 161 -4.45 -13.17 -5.64
N PHE A 162 -5.38 -12.87 -6.57
CA PHE A 162 -5.27 -13.22 -7.99
C PHE A 162 -5.75 -12.08 -8.90
N ASN A 163 -5.01 -11.77 -9.95
CA ASN A 163 -5.52 -10.97 -11.07
C ASN A 163 -5.01 -11.58 -12.38
N SER A 164 -5.91 -11.94 -13.29
CA SER A 164 -5.56 -12.30 -14.66
C SER A 164 -5.26 -11.06 -15.50
N GLY A 165 -4.69 -11.26 -16.68
CA GLY A 165 -4.34 -10.23 -17.65
C GLY A 165 -4.62 -10.63 -19.08
N ASP A 166 -4.15 -9.81 -20.02
CA ASP A 166 -4.22 -10.14 -21.44
C ASP A 166 -3.25 -11.29 -21.78
N GLY A 167 -3.71 -12.23 -22.61
CA GLY A 167 -2.92 -13.39 -22.98
C GLY A 167 -2.63 -14.30 -21.79
N ASN A 168 -1.36 -14.41 -21.41
CA ASN A 168 -0.91 -15.23 -20.30
C ASN A 168 -0.53 -14.40 -19.06
N ASP A 169 -0.68 -13.07 -19.10
CA ASP A 169 -0.29 -12.21 -17.99
C ASP A 169 -1.15 -12.55 -16.75
N PHE A 170 -0.51 -12.69 -15.60
CA PHE A 170 -1.21 -12.81 -14.34
C PHE A 170 -0.31 -12.48 -13.15
N ILE A 171 -0.95 -12.23 -12.02
CA ILE A 171 -0.33 -12.21 -10.70
C ILE A 171 -1.14 -13.07 -9.74
N ALA A 172 -0.44 -13.86 -8.94
CA ALA A 172 -1.00 -14.64 -7.86
C ALA A 172 -0.12 -14.55 -6.60
N VAL A 173 -0.75 -14.45 -5.44
CA VAL A 173 -0.13 -14.63 -4.14
C VAL A 173 -0.89 -15.70 -3.40
N GLU A 174 -0.18 -16.69 -2.90
CA GLU A 174 -0.77 -17.85 -2.27
C GLU A 174 0.10 -18.34 -1.11
N LEU A 175 -0.53 -19.04 -0.17
CA LEU A 175 0.15 -19.78 0.86
C LEU A 175 0.22 -21.25 0.43
N VAL A 176 1.40 -21.84 0.48
CA VAL A 176 1.63 -23.25 0.11
C VAL A 176 2.49 -23.90 1.18
N LYS A 177 1.95 -24.91 1.85
CA LYS A 177 2.61 -25.59 2.99
C LYS A 177 3.12 -24.61 4.07
N GLY A 178 2.39 -23.52 4.25
CA GLY A 178 2.69 -22.44 5.20
C GLY A 178 3.70 -21.41 4.71
N TYR A 179 4.13 -21.44 3.46
CA TYR A 179 5.07 -20.46 2.91
C TYR A 179 4.39 -19.61 1.83
N ILE A 180 4.67 -18.30 1.83
CA ILE A 180 4.13 -17.39 0.81
C ILE A 180 4.83 -17.67 -0.52
N HIS A 181 4.05 -17.88 -1.56
CA HIS A 181 4.51 -17.89 -2.95
C HIS A 181 3.94 -16.68 -3.68
N TYR A 182 4.81 -15.98 -4.39
CA TYR A 182 4.46 -14.96 -5.37
C TYR A 182 4.67 -15.57 -6.76
N VAL A 183 3.59 -15.73 -7.51
CA VAL A 183 3.60 -16.32 -8.86
C VAL A 183 3.11 -15.28 -9.86
N PHE A 184 3.78 -15.15 -10.99
CA PHE A 184 3.41 -14.17 -11.99
C PHE A 184 3.89 -14.57 -13.38
N ASP A 185 3.27 -14.01 -14.41
CA ASP A 185 3.73 -14.07 -15.79
C ASP A 185 3.56 -12.69 -16.41
N LEU A 186 4.60 -12.22 -17.13
CA LEU A 186 4.64 -10.93 -17.82
C LEU A 186 4.57 -11.10 -19.35
N GLY A 187 4.25 -12.31 -19.82
CA GLY A 187 4.22 -12.70 -21.23
C GLY A 187 5.44 -13.53 -21.68
N ASN A 188 6.39 -13.80 -20.79
CA ASN A 188 7.60 -14.61 -21.02
C ASN A 188 7.59 -15.96 -20.29
N GLY A 189 6.45 -16.35 -19.72
CA GLY A 189 6.25 -17.59 -19.00
C GLY A 189 6.18 -17.38 -17.49
N PRO A 190 5.54 -18.32 -16.77
CA PRO A 190 5.26 -18.13 -15.35
C PRO A 190 6.54 -18.28 -14.52
N ASN A 191 6.68 -17.41 -13.53
CA ASN A 191 7.75 -17.39 -12.55
C ASN A 191 7.16 -17.56 -11.14
N VAL A 192 7.98 -18.08 -10.22
CA VAL A 192 7.61 -18.21 -8.80
C VAL A 192 8.76 -17.77 -7.91
N ILE A 193 8.48 -16.83 -7.01
CA ILE A 193 9.36 -16.42 -5.93
C ILE A 193 8.76 -16.96 -4.64
N LYS A 194 9.52 -17.79 -3.93
CA LYS A 194 9.11 -18.35 -2.64
C LYS A 194 9.63 -17.46 -1.52
N GLY A 195 8.75 -17.10 -0.61
CA GLY A 195 9.08 -16.33 0.58
C GLY A 195 10.09 -17.09 1.43
N ASN A 196 11.06 -16.37 1.95
CA ASN A 196 12.04 -16.93 2.86
C ASN A 196 11.54 -16.74 4.29
N SER A 197 11.12 -17.82 4.95
CA SER A 197 10.82 -17.85 6.38
C SER A 197 11.43 -19.11 6.99
N ASP A 198 11.87 -19.02 8.25
CA ASP A 198 12.46 -20.20 8.94
C ASP A 198 11.42 -21.25 9.31
N ARG A 199 10.15 -20.84 9.37
CA ARG A 199 9.03 -21.65 9.81
C ARG A 199 7.80 -21.40 8.92
N PRO A 200 6.87 -22.36 8.87
CA PRO A 200 5.54 -22.14 8.30
C PRO A 200 4.84 -20.97 9.00
N LEU A 201 4.17 -20.12 8.22
CA LEU A 201 3.53 -18.86 8.60
C LEU A 201 2.05 -19.04 9.00
N ASN A 202 1.60 -20.28 9.12
CA ASN A 202 0.26 -20.64 9.57
C ASN A 202 0.23 -20.90 11.09
N ASP A 203 0.93 -20.06 11.85
CA ASP A 203 1.14 -20.16 13.30
C ASP A 203 0.16 -19.27 14.11
N ASN A 204 -0.88 -18.75 13.44
CA ASN A 204 -1.85 -17.82 14.00
C ASN A 204 -1.26 -16.48 14.50
N GLN A 205 -0.09 -16.08 14.01
CA GLN A 205 0.48 -14.75 14.23
C GLN A 205 0.31 -13.85 13.00
N TRP A 206 0.42 -12.53 13.21
CA TRP A 206 0.43 -11.57 12.12
C TRP A 206 1.81 -11.58 11.44
N HIS A 207 1.81 -11.82 10.13
CA HIS A 207 3.00 -11.72 9.28
C HIS A 207 2.85 -10.59 8.27
N ASN A 208 3.96 -9.90 8.00
CA ASN A 208 4.05 -8.83 7.01
C ASN A 208 4.49 -9.40 5.66
N VAL A 209 3.81 -9.03 4.58
CA VAL A 209 4.21 -9.40 3.22
C VAL A 209 4.34 -8.13 2.39
N VAL A 210 5.52 -7.89 1.82
CA VAL A 210 5.77 -6.83 0.84
C VAL A 210 6.20 -7.49 -0.46
N ILE A 211 5.54 -7.14 -1.57
CA ILE A 211 5.91 -7.56 -2.91
C ILE A 211 6.17 -6.33 -3.75
N THR A 212 7.37 -6.21 -4.31
CA THR A 212 7.73 -5.07 -5.15
C THR A 212 8.26 -5.51 -6.50
N ARG A 213 7.98 -4.71 -7.53
CA ARG A 213 8.61 -4.79 -8.84
C ARG A 213 9.02 -3.38 -9.27
N ASP A 214 10.31 -3.17 -9.50
CA ASP A 214 10.80 -1.87 -9.96
C ASP A 214 10.92 -1.79 -11.49
N ASN A 215 11.27 -0.61 -12.00
CA ASN A 215 11.42 -0.35 -13.45
C ASN A 215 12.60 -1.13 -14.09
N SER A 216 13.51 -1.68 -13.27
CA SER A 216 14.59 -2.55 -13.74
C SER A 216 14.13 -4.00 -13.90
N ASN A 217 12.85 -4.29 -13.61
CA ASN A 217 12.26 -5.63 -13.56
C ASN A 217 12.88 -6.51 -12.46
N THR A 218 13.30 -5.87 -11.37
CA THR A 218 13.71 -6.56 -10.14
C THR A 218 12.49 -6.76 -9.27
N HIS A 219 12.16 -8.02 -9.03
CA HIS A 219 11.07 -8.45 -8.17
C HIS A 219 11.62 -8.76 -6.78
N SER A 220 10.90 -8.36 -5.73
CA SER A 220 11.25 -8.68 -4.35
C SER A 220 10.02 -9.17 -3.60
N LEU A 221 10.18 -10.24 -2.83
CA LEU A 221 9.21 -10.74 -1.86
C LEU A 221 9.87 -10.66 -0.47
N LYS A 222 9.38 -9.77 0.38
CA LYS A 222 9.78 -9.65 1.78
C LYS A 222 8.69 -10.23 2.66
N VAL A 223 9.03 -11.24 3.45
CA VAL A 223 8.18 -11.81 4.50
C VAL A 223 8.81 -11.46 5.83
N ASP A 224 8.07 -10.72 6.65
CA ASP A 224 8.55 -10.11 7.89
C ASP A 224 9.84 -9.31 7.67
N THR A 225 10.99 -9.86 8.06
CA THR A 225 12.30 -9.23 7.93
C THR A 225 13.13 -9.79 6.79
N LYS A 226 12.73 -10.92 6.19
CA LYS A 226 13.52 -11.64 5.19
C LYS A 226 13.07 -11.31 3.79
N VAL A 227 14.02 -10.95 2.94
CA VAL A 227 13.78 -10.58 1.55
C VAL A 227 14.38 -11.61 0.58
N VAL A 228 13.64 -11.92 -0.47
CA VAL A 228 14.11 -12.67 -1.64
C VAL A 228 13.93 -11.79 -2.86
N THR A 229 14.98 -11.64 -3.65
CA THR A 229 14.98 -10.81 -4.86
C THR A 229 15.29 -11.64 -6.09
N GLN A 230 14.58 -11.39 -7.19
CA GLN A 230 14.83 -12.03 -8.48
C GLN A 230 14.72 -11.01 -9.60
N VAL A 231 15.72 -10.98 -10.48
CA VAL A 231 15.70 -10.17 -11.70
C VAL A 231 15.12 -11.01 -12.83
N ILE A 232 14.13 -10.46 -13.54
CA ILE A 232 13.48 -11.13 -14.68
C ILE A 232 13.91 -10.46 -15.98
N ASN A 233 14.37 -11.27 -16.93
CA ASN A 233 14.74 -10.81 -18.27
C ASN A 233 13.56 -10.93 -19.24
N GLY A 234 13.47 -10.03 -20.22
CA GLY A 234 12.44 -10.04 -21.25
C GLY A 234 11.32 -9.06 -20.95
N ALA A 235 10.08 -9.53 -20.99
CA ALA A 235 8.91 -8.69 -20.80
C ALA A 235 8.91 -8.07 -19.39
N LYS A 236 8.52 -6.79 -19.33
CA LYS A 236 8.59 -5.96 -18.12
C LYS A 236 7.23 -5.46 -17.64
N ASN A 237 6.25 -5.41 -18.54
CA ASN A 237 4.96 -4.84 -18.24
C ASN A 237 4.01 -5.97 -17.85
N LEU A 238 3.12 -5.68 -16.90
CA LEU A 238 2.08 -6.60 -16.47
C LEU A 238 0.73 -5.99 -16.88
N ASP A 239 0.10 -6.51 -17.93
CA ASP A 239 -1.18 -5.99 -18.45
C ASP A 239 -2.36 -6.76 -17.85
N LEU A 240 -2.75 -6.36 -16.64
CA LEU A 240 -3.86 -6.97 -15.90
C LEU A 240 -5.21 -6.50 -16.43
N LYS A 241 -6.19 -7.41 -16.41
CA LYS A 241 -7.58 -7.19 -16.84
C LYS A 241 -8.56 -7.85 -15.87
N GLY A 242 -9.79 -7.37 -15.89
CA GLY A 242 -10.85 -7.91 -15.05
C GLY A 242 -10.58 -7.70 -13.57
N ASP A 243 -11.35 -8.37 -12.73
CA ASP A 243 -11.33 -8.12 -11.30
C ASP A 243 -10.07 -8.69 -10.62
N LEU A 244 -9.63 -7.98 -9.58
CA LEU A 244 -8.67 -8.46 -8.61
C LEU A 244 -9.41 -9.28 -7.54
N TYR A 245 -9.12 -10.57 -7.43
CA TYR A 245 -9.71 -11.45 -6.43
C TYR A 245 -8.85 -11.49 -5.16
N ILE A 246 -9.49 -11.43 -4.01
CA ILE A 246 -8.87 -11.48 -2.68
C ILE A 246 -9.44 -12.67 -1.90
N ALA A 247 -8.52 -13.40 -1.25
CA ALA A 247 -8.75 -14.56 -0.39
C ALA A 247 -9.38 -15.80 -1.04
N GLY A 248 -9.64 -15.79 -2.35
CA GLY A 248 -10.18 -16.94 -3.05
C GLY A 248 -10.73 -16.58 -4.41
N LEU A 249 -11.34 -17.56 -5.07
CA LEU A 249 -11.89 -17.44 -6.42
C LEU A 249 -13.27 -18.08 -6.49
N ALA A 250 -14.01 -17.81 -7.56
CA ALA A 250 -15.19 -18.59 -7.88
C ALA A 250 -14.81 -20.06 -8.18
N GLN A 251 -15.65 -21.02 -7.76
CA GLN A 251 -15.34 -22.46 -7.82
C GLN A 251 -14.86 -22.94 -9.21
N GLY A 252 -15.47 -22.46 -10.30
CA GLY A 252 -15.11 -22.84 -11.66
C GLY A 252 -13.78 -22.27 -12.17
N MET A 253 -13.17 -21.32 -11.45
CA MET A 253 -11.89 -20.72 -11.84
C MET A 253 -10.69 -21.58 -11.42
N TYR A 254 -10.80 -22.31 -10.31
CA TYR A 254 -9.69 -23.12 -9.77
C TYR A 254 -9.22 -24.22 -10.74
N SER A 255 -10.08 -24.71 -11.63
CA SER A 255 -9.72 -25.72 -12.63
C SER A 255 -8.85 -25.16 -13.77
N ASN A 256 -8.85 -23.84 -13.96
CA ASN A 256 -8.20 -23.17 -15.10
C ASN A 256 -7.06 -22.25 -14.66
N LEU A 257 -6.44 -22.55 -13.51
CA LEU A 257 -5.33 -21.76 -12.99
C LEU A 257 -4.03 -22.01 -13.75
N PRO A 258 -3.14 -20.99 -13.86
CA PRO A 258 -1.82 -21.15 -14.44
C PRO A 258 -1.01 -22.26 -13.76
N LYS A 259 -0.17 -22.96 -14.53
CA LYS A 259 0.51 -24.22 -14.11
C LYS A 259 1.32 -24.11 -12.82
N LEU A 260 1.93 -22.96 -12.53
CA LEU A 260 2.76 -22.76 -11.33
C LEU A 260 1.98 -22.34 -10.08
N VAL A 261 0.69 -22.03 -10.22
CA VAL A 261 -0.19 -21.71 -9.09
C VAL A 261 -0.66 -23.02 -8.46
N ALA A 262 -0.34 -23.23 -7.19
CA ALA A 262 -0.53 -24.52 -6.52
C ALA A 262 -1.89 -24.64 -5.82
N SER A 263 -2.42 -23.54 -5.29
CA SER A 263 -3.62 -23.53 -4.46
C SER A 263 -4.87 -23.91 -5.24
N ARG A 264 -5.71 -24.74 -4.63
CA ARG A 264 -7.00 -25.19 -5.19
C ARG A 264 -8.19 -24.82 -4.32
N ASP A 265 -7.92 -24.11 -3.22
CA ASP A 265 -8.89 -23.53 -2.32
C ASP A 265 -8.49 -22.08 -2.00
N GLY A 266 -9.42 -21.28 -1.47
CA GLY A 266 -9.13 -19.93 -0.98
C GLY A 266 -8.44 -19.91 0.38
N PHE A 267 -8.00 -18.72 0.76
CA PHE A 267 -7.45 -18.39 2.07
C PHE A 267 -8.57 -18.34 3.12
N GLN A 268 -8.26 -18.89 4.29
CA GLN A 268 -9.08 -18.78 5.49
C GLN A 268 -8.22 -18.13 6.57
N GLY A 269 -8.70 -17.04 7.16
CA GLY A 269 -7.94 -16.26 8.13
C GLY A 269 -8.24 -14.77 8.03
N CYS A 270 -7.31 -13.95 8.48
CA CYS A 270 -7.45 -12.50 8.43
C CYS A 270 -6.46 -11.86 7.46
N LEU A 271 -6.90 -10.81 6.77
CA LEU A 271 -6.05 -9.88 6.04
C LEU A 271 -6.19 -8.49 6.65
N ALA A 272 -5.10 -7.73 6.68
CA ALA A 272 -5.08 -6.36 7.19
C ALA A 272 -4.05 -5.52 6.42
N SER A 273 -4.12 -4.21 6.59
CA SER A 273 -3.18 -3.23 6.05
C SER A 273 -2.91 -3.42 4.56
N VAL A 274 -3.96 -3.74 3.80
CA VAL A 274 -3.86 -4.02 2.37
C VAL A 274 -3.58 -2.71 1.62
N ASP A 275 -2.43 -2.67 0.95
CA ASP A 275 -1.98 -1.63 0.03
C ASP A 275 -1.75 -2.25 -1.35
N LEU A 276 -2.54 -1.79 -2.32
CA LEU A 276 -2.53 -2.22 -3.71
C LEU A 276 -1.94 -1.10 -4.57
N ASN A 277 -0.61 -0.99 -4.55
CA ASN A 277 0.15 0.00 -5.31
C ASN A 277 -0.23 1.46 -4.99
N GLY A 278 -0.33 1.77 -3.69
CA GLY A 278 -0.69 3.09 -3.15
C GLY A 278 -2.19 3.25 -2.88
N ARG A 279 -3.03 2.31 -3.33
CA ARG A 279 -4.47 2.28 -3.02
C ARG A 279 -4.72 1.44 -1.77
N LEU A 280 -5.35 2.04 -0.77
CA LEU A 280 -5.79 1.39 0.46
C LEU A 280 -7.29 1.09 0.38
N PRO A 281 -7.72 -0.05 -0.20
CA PRO A 281 -9.14 -0.37 -0.29
C PRO A 281 -9.73 -0.67 1.10
N ASP A 282 -10.96 -0.23 1.33
CA ASP A 282 -11.80 -0.87 2.33
C ASP A 282 -12.30 -2.18 1.71
N LEU A 283 -11.70 -3.31 2.10
CA LEU A 283 -11.95 -4.60 1.46
C LEU A 283 -13.45 -4.94 1.36
N ILE A 284 -14.26 -4.54 2.34
CA ILE A 284 -15.68 -4.87 2.37
C ILE A 284 -16.51 -3.86 1.58
N ASN A 285 -16.24 -2.57 1.74
CA ASN A 285 -17.05 -1.51 1.13
C ASN A 285 -16.69 -1.26 -0.33
N ASP A 286 -15.43 -1.46 -0.72
CA ASP A 286 -14.94 -1.25 -2.09
C ASP A 286 -15.08 -2.52 -2.95
N ALA A 287 -15.56 -3.63 -2.39
CA ALA A 287 -15.77 -4.88 -3.10
C ALA A 287 -16.80 -4.73 -4.23
N LEU A 288 -16.43 -5.12 -5.44
CA LEU A 288 -17.34 -5.25 -6.58
C LEU A 288 -18.26 -6.45 -6.41
N HIS A 289 -17.73 -7.56 -5.87
CA HIS A 289 -18.47 -8.76 -5.54
C HIS A 289 -17.93 -9.39 -4.25
N ARG A 290 -18.80 -10.09 -3.51
CA ARG A 290 -18.46 -10.82 -2.29
C ARG A 290 -19.18 -12.16 -2.29
N SER A 291 -18.48 -13.20 -1.87
CA SER A 291 -19.02 -14.55 -1.70
C SER A 291 -18.53 -15.13 -0.37
N GLY A 292 -19.40 -15.91 0.29
CA GLY A 292 -19.10 -16.53 1.59
C GLY A 292 -19.22 -15.57 2.78
N GLN A 293 -18.48 -15.88 3.84
CA GLN A 293 -18.55 -15.24 5.15
C GLN A 293 -17.32 -14.36 5.36
N ILE A 294 -17.53 -13.05 5.21
CA ILE A 294 -16.49 -12.02 5.31
C ILE A 294 -16.93 -11.00 6.35
N GLU A 295 -16.11 -10.81 7.37
CA GLU A 295 -16.44 -10.02 8.55
C GLU A 295 -15.34 -9.01 8.87
N ARG A 296 -15.70 -7.85 9.43
CA ARG A 296 -14.70 -6.90 9.95
C ARG A 296 -14.09 -7.43 11.24
N GLY A 297 -12.86 -7.05 11.50
CA GLY A 297 -12.11 -7.50 12.65
C GLY A 297 -11.32 -8.77 12.38
N CYS A 298 -10.59 -9.20 13.40
CA CYS A 298 -9.83 -10.44 13.42
C CYS A 298 -9.81 -10.96 14.85
N GLU A 299 -10.96 -11.45 15.30
CA GLU A 299 -11.16 -12.08 16.61
C GLU A 299 -10.88 -13.58 16.51
#